data_AF-A0A961CF72-F1
#
_entry.id   AF-A0A961CF72-F1
#
_cell.length_a   1.000
_cell.length_b   1.000
_cell.length_c   1.000
_cell.angle_alpha   90.00
_cell.angle_beta   90.00
_cell.angle_gamma   90.00
#
_symmetry.space_group_name_H-M   'P 1'
#
loop_
_entity.id
_entity.type
_entity.pdbx_description
1 polymer ?
#
loop_
_entity_poly.entity_id
_entity_poly.type
_entity_poly.pdbx_seq_one_letter_code
_entity_poly.pdbx_strand_id
1 'polypeptide(L)'
;GFADVKISVKASNVPLMVEAYRMLADDPFFADEEGRSVPLHLGVTEAGPPPAGLVKATAGLATLLLEGIGDTIRYSLTADPVEEARAGRQLLEALGLRERKGLDLIACPSCGRAEVDVIEVAANAQAALESLAIPIQVAVMGCVVNGPGEAREADLGIAAGRRRGHLFVKGKVVKVVPEDEMVDELVTWAKLIADEGIEEALRHGDATAEDEAARDRAALLDDKGADANHAEERVDVIRRL
;
A
#
# COMPACT_ATOMS: atom_id res chain seq x y z
N GLY A 1 -5.43 39.81 -21.74
CA GLY A 1 -5.99 38.45 -21.61
C GLY A 1 -6.35 38.18 -20.17
N PHE A 2 -6.97 37.04 -19.87
CA PHE A 2 -7.27 36.54 -18.53
C PHE A 2 -6.50 35.22 -18.31
N ALA A 3 -5.72 35.11 -17.24
CA ALA A 3 -4.76 34.02 -17.02
C ALA A 3 -5.13 33.07 -15.87
N ASP A 4 -6.11 33.41 -15.04
CA ASP A 4 -6.55 32.58 -13.90
C ASP A 4 -7.48 31.45 -14.37
N VAL A 5 -6.94 30.53 -15.17
CA VAL A 5 -7.69 29.49 -15.86
C VAL A 5 -7.17 28.11 -15.49
N LYS A 6 -8.08 27.15 -15.39
CA LYS A 6 -7.79 25.71 -15.38
C LYS A 6 -8.74 25.00 -16.36
N ILE A 7 -8.29 23.90 -16.95
CA ILE A 7 -9.06 23.18 -17.97
C ILE A 7 -9.42 21.77 -17.50
N SER A 8 -10.58 21.27 -17.91
CA SER A 8 -10.96 19.87 -17.74
C SER A 8 -11.67 19.35 -18.99
N VAL A 9 -11.27 18.19 -19.48
CA VAL A 9 -11.86 17.47 -20.62
C VAL A 9 -12.30 16.07 -20.19
N LYS A 10 -13.32 16.01 -19.32
CA LYS A 10 -13.76 14.75 -18.71
C LYS A 10 -14.55 13.89 -19.70
N ALA A 11 -14.31 12.59 -19.66
CA ALA A 11 -15.16 11.59 -20.33
C ALA A 11 -15.41 10.41 -19.38
N SER A 12 -16.51 9.68 -19.61
CA SER A 12 -16.85 8.47 -18.87
C SER A 12 -16.17 7.23 -19.44
N ASN A 13 -15.65 7.30 -20.66
CA ASN A 13 -14.76 6.30 -21.23
C ASN A 13 -13.31 6.61 -20.80
N VAL A 14 -12.68 5.68 -20.07
CA VAL A 14 -11.35 5.90 -19.47
C VAL A 14 -10.26 6.10 -20.52
N PRO A 15 -10.09 5.22 -21.54
CA PRO A 15 -9.10 5.45 -22.60
C PRO A 15 -9.25 6.80 -23.30
N LEU A 16 -10.49 7.17 -23.68
CA LEU A 16 -10.76 8.46 -24.32
C LEU A 16 -10.37 9.64 -23.44
N MET A 17 -10.70 9.58 -22.14
CA MET A 17 -10.33 10.62 -21.19
C MET A 17 -8.82 10.76 -21.08
N VAL A 18 -8.10 9.64 -20.93
CA VAL A 18 -6.63 9.64 -20.84
C VAL A 18 -6.00 10.26 -22.09
N GLU A 19 -6.40 9.83 -23.28
CA GLU A 19 -5.89 10.37 -24.55
C GLU A 19 -6.19 11.87 -24.69
N ALA A 20 -7.40 12.31 -24.32
CA ALA A 20 -7.76 13.72 -24.38
C ALA A 20 -6.89 14.60 -23.46
N TYR A 21 -6.58 14.14 -22.24
CA TYR A 21 -5.69 14.86 -21.34
C TYR A 21 -4.23 14.84 -21.79
N ARG A 22 -3.74 13.73 -22.38
CA ARG A 22 -2.40 13.68 -22.98
C ARG A 22 -2.26 14.69 -24.12
N MET A 23 -3.21 14.69 -25.05
CA MET A 23 -3.25 15.66 -26.15
C MET A 23 -3.26 17.10 -25.64
N LEU A 24 -4.01 17.38 -24.57
CA LEU A 24 -4.10 18.71 -23.99
C LEU A 24 -2.81 19.13 -23.28
N ALA A 25 -2.15 18.20 -22.57
CA ALA A 25 -0.88 18.46 -21.88
C ALA A 25 0.28 18.71 -22.87
N ASP A 26 0.23 18.07 -24.05
CA ASP A 26 1.25 18.20 -25.09
C ASP A 26 1.00 19.39 -26.04
N ASP A 27 -0.15 20.07 -25.96
CA ASP A 27 -0.52 21.15 -26.88
C ASP A 27 0.19 22.47 -26.50
N PRO A 28 1.09 23.01 -27.35
CA PRO A 28 1.82 24.25 -27.07
C PRO A 28 0.91 25.48 -26.90
N PHE A 29 -0.33 25.44 -27.41
CA PHE A 29 -1.29 26.53 -27.23
C PHE A 29 -1.76 26.63 -25.77
N PHE A 30 -1.77 25.52 -25.05
CA PHE A 30 -2.18 25.45 -23.66
C PHE A 30 -1.00 25.41 -22.69
N ALA A 31 0.20 25.81 -23.14
CA ALA A 31 1.39 25.92 -22.30
C ALA A 31 1.71 27.39 -21.94
N ASP A 32 2.32 27.61 -20.78
CA ASP A 32 2.89 28.90 -20.40
C ASP A 32 4.24 29.15 -21.09
N GLU A 33 4.86 30.31 -20.82
CA GLU A 33 6.13 30.72 -21.44
C GLU A 33 7.29 29.76 -21.12
N GLU A 34 7.19 28.99 -20.04
CA GLU A 34 8.16 27.96 -19.65
C GLU A 34 7.82 26.57 -20.22
N GLY A 35 6.77 26.46 -21.04
CA GLY A 35 6.34 25.21 -21.67
C GLY A 35 5.54 24.29 -20.73
N ARG A 36 5.03 24.81 -19.60
CA ARG A 36 4.21 24.02 -18.67
C ARG A 36 2.74 24.13 -19.08
N SER A 37 2.06 22.99 -19.17
CA SER A 37 0.61 22.96 -19.43
C SER A 37 -0.14 23.83 -18.41
N VAL A 38 -1.20 24.50 -18.87
CA VAL A 38 -2.23 25.12 -18.04
C VAL A 38 -2.73 24.10 -17.02
N PRO A 39 -3.06 24.51 -15.78
CA PRO A 39 -3.50 23.55 -14.77
C PRO A 39 -4.70 22.71 -15.21
N LEU A 40 -4.59 21.40 -15.04
CA LEU A 40 -5.56 20.41 -15.48
C LEU A 40 -6.34 19.84 -14.30
N HIS A 41 -7.67 19.92 -14.39
CA HIS A 41 -8.59 19.32 -13.42
C HIS A 41 -9.10 17.96 -13.90
N LEU A 42 -8.48 16.90 -13.40
CA LEU A 42 -8.79 15.54 -13.79
C LEU A 42 -10.07 15.02 -13.14
N GLY A 43 -10.76 14.14 -13.86
CA GLY A 43 -11.88 13.38 -13.34
C GLY A 43 -12.49 12.50 -14.41
N VAL A 44 -12.72 11.23 -14.10
CA VAL A 44 -13.58 10.37 -14.90
C VAL A 44 -15.02 10.72 -14.53
N THR A 45 -15.78 11.31 -15.46
CA THR A 45 -17.19 11.63 -15.20
C THR A 45 -18.04 10.36 -15.23
N GLU A 46 -19.14 10.33 -14.49
CA GLU A 46 -20.07 9.20 -14.47
C GLU A 46 -19.36 7.86 -14.23
N ALA A 47 -18.54 7.79 -13.17
CA ALA A 47 -17.80 6.58 -12.84
C ALA A 47 -18.74 5.45 -12.36
N GLY A 48 -19.87 5.82 -11.75
CA GLY A 48 -20.88 4.89 -11.22
C GLY A 48 -20.70 4.63 -9.72
N PRO A 49 -21.50 3.71 -9.14
CA PRO A 49 -21.42 3.38 -7.72
C PRO A 49 -20.15 2.55 -7.40
N PRO A 50 -19.62 2.62 -6.17
CA PRO A 50 -18.60 1.69 -5.68
C PRO A 50 -19.07 0.22 -5.71
N PRO A 51 -18.17 -0.77 -5.83
CA PRO A 51 -16.71 -0.62 -6.02
C PRO A 51 -16.32 -0.36 -7.48
N ALA A 52 -17.20 -0.61 -8.45
CA ALA A 52 -16.88 -0.48 -9.87
C ALA A 52 -16.46 0.95 -10.26
N GLY A 53 -17.14 1.96 -9.70
CA GLY A 53 -16.80 3.37 -9.90
C GLY A 53 -15.41 3.74 -9.36
N LEU A 54 -14.98 3.12 -8.26
CA LEU A 54 -13.62 3.33 -7.72
C LEU A 54 -12.59 2.80 -8.70
N VAL A 55 -12.74 1.55 -9.17
CA VAL A 55 -11.81 0.94 -10.15
C VAL A 55 -11.73 1.78 -11.42
N LYS A 56 -12.89 2.19 -11.96
CA LYS A 56 -12.98 2.98 -13.18
C LYS A 56 -12.33 4.37 -13.04
N ALA A 57 -12.62 5.08 -11.96
CA ALA A 57 -12.05 6.40 -11.72
C ALA A 57 -10.53 6.33 -11.46
N THR A 58 -10.09 5.38 -10.63
CA THR A 58 -8.67 5.14 -10.34
C THR A 58 -7.89 4.82 -11.60
N ALA A 59 -8.43 3.98 -12.51
CA ALA A 59 -7.74 3.62 -13.75
C ALA A 59 -7.40 4.85 -14.61
N GLY A 60 -8.31 5.82 -14.73
CA GLY A 60 -8.04 7.05 -15.49
C GLY A 60 -7.14 8.04 -14.75
N LEU A 61 -7.44 8.28 -13.47
CA LEU A 61 -6.72 9.25 -12.65
C LEU A 61 -5.27 8.83 -12.38
N ALA A 62 -5.04 7.58 -11.95
CA ALA A 62 -3.70 7.09 -11.62
C ALA A 62 -2.78 7.07 -12.84
N THR A 63 -3.31 6.71 -14.01
CA THR A 63 -2.55 6.71 -15.27
C THR A 63 -1.97 8.07 -15.58
N LEU A 64 -2.81 9.12 -15.58
CA LEU A 64 -2.36 10.48 -15.87
C LEU A 64 -1.45 11.04 -14.77
N LEU A 65 -1.78 10.81 -13.50
CA LEU A 65 -0.98 11.29 -12.39
C LEU A 65 0.44 10.69 -12.37
N LEU A 66 0.60 9.41 -12.70
CA LEU A 66 1.91 8.76 -12.81
C LEU A 66 2.72 9.25 -14.02
N GLU A 67 2.06 9.84 -15.02
CA GLU A 67 2.69 10.53 -16.16
C GLU A 67 3.03 12.00 -15.83
N GLY A 68 2.72 12.48 -14.62
CA GLY A 68 2.91 13.87 -14.22
C GLY A 68 1.85 14.82 -14.78
N ILE A 69 0.71 14.30 -15.25
CA ILE A 69 -0.40 15.08 -15.80
C ILE A 69 -1.48 15.25 -14.72
N GLY A 70 -1.85 16.50 -14.40
CA GLY A 70 -2.97 16.82 -13.51
C GLY A 70 -2.58 17.56 -12.23
N ASP A 71 -3.30 18.63 -11.93
CA ASP A 71 -3.01 19.55 -10.82
C ASP A 71 -4.08 19.48 -9.71
N THR A 72 -5.26 19.00 -10.08
CA THR A 72 -6.35 18.72 -9.14
C THR A 72 -7.20 17.59 -9.67
N ILE A 73 -7.70 16.74 -8.77
CA ILE A 73 -8.53 15.59 -9.14
C ILE A 73 -9.91 15.68 -8.52
N ARG A 74 -10.87 14.98 -9.13
CA ARG A 74 -12.16 14.66 -8.53
C ARG A 74 -12.62 13.26 -8.94
N TYR A 75 -12.92 12.42 -7.95
CA TYR A 75 -13.74 11.23 -8.15
C TYR A 75 -15.18 11.66 -8.40
N SER A 76 -15.85 11.06 -9.40
CA SER A 76 -17.26 11.34 -9.72
C SER A 76 -18.08 10.05 -9.55
N LEU A 77 -18.29 9.66 -8.30
CA LEU A 77 -18.94 8.42 -7.88
C LEU A 77 -20.44 8.66 -7.69
N THR A 78 -21.23 7.61 -7.86
CA THR A 78 -22.62 7.62 -7.37
C THR A 78 -22.63 7.27 -5.88
N ALA A 79 -22.13 8.19 -5.05
CA ALA A 79 -21.96 8.03 -3.60
C ALA A 79 -22.00 9.39 -2.87
N ASP A 80 -21.87 9.37 -1.54
CA ASP A 80 -21.72 10.59 -0.74
C ASP A 80 -20.45 11.36 -1.16
N PRO A 81 -20.47 12.70 -1.29
CA PRO A 81 -19.27 13.48 -1.64
C PRO A 81 -18.08 13.29 -0.70
N VAL A 82 -18.31 12.92 0.57
CA VAL A 82 -17.27 12.56 1.52
C VAL A 82 -16.52 11.30 1.06
N GLU A 83 -17.21 10.33 0.49
CA GLU A 83 -16.60 9.12 -0.09
C GLU A 83 -15.76 9.48 -1.34
N GLU A 84 -16.23 10.40 -2.19
CA GLU A 84 -15.42 10.91 -3.32
C GLU A 84 -14.12 11.55 -2.83
N ALA A 85 -14.20 12.37 -1.77
CA ALA A 85 -13.05 13.06 -1.19
C ALA A 85 -12.08 12.08 -0.52
N ARG A 86 -12.59 11.06 0.18
CA ARG A 86 -11.77 9.98 0.77
C ARG A 86 -11.03 9.20 -0.30
N ALA A 87 -11.71 8.76 -1.37
CA ALA A 87 -11.10 8.03 -2.47
C ALA A 87 -10.01 8.85 -3.18
N GLY A 88 -10.28 10.13 -3.45
CA GLY A 88 -9.28 11.04 -4.03
C GLY A 88 -8.05 11.23 -3.14
N ARG A 89 -8.25 11.36 -1.83
CA ARG A 89 -7.14 11.44 -0.87
C ARG A 89 -6.32 10.15 -0.86
N GLN A 90 -6.98 9.00 -0.74
CA GLN A 90 -6.33 7.68 -0.71
C GLN A 90 -5.51 7.43 -1.97
N LEU A 91 -6.02 7.80 -3.16
CA LEU A 91 -5.26 7.69 -4.40
C LEU A 91 -3.96 8.52 -4.34
N LEU A 92 -4.04 9.79 -3.92
CA LEU A 92 -2.86 10.65 -3.85
C LEU A 92 -1.84 10.15 -2.81
N GLU A 93 -2.31 9.62 -1.68
CA GLU A 93 -1.44 9.00 -0.67
C GLU A 93 -0.76 7.72 -1.22
N ALA A 94 -1.51 6.86 -1.92
CA ALA A 94 -0.98 5.64 -2.53
C ALA A 94 0.06 5.90 -3.63
N LEU A 95 -0.07 7.01 -4.36
CA LEU A 95 0.89 7.42 -5.39
C LEU A 95 2.06 8.25 -4.82
N GLY A 96 2.09 8.52 -3.51
CA GLY A 96 3.10 9.38 -2.89
C GLY A 96 3.01 10.87 -3.28
N LEU A 97 1.89 11.29 -3.89
CA LEU A 97 1.62 12.68 -4.29
C LEU A 97 1.03 13.52 -3.15
N ARG A 98 0.74 12.88 -2.01
CA ARG A 98 0.28 13.54 -0.80
C ARG A 98 0.74 12.80 0.44
N GLU A 99 1.12 13.54 1.47
CA GLU A 99 1.45 12.99 2.78
C GLU A 99 0.27 12.19 3.36
N ARG A 100 0.59 11.01 3.90
CA ARG A 100 -0.34 10.15 4.63
C ARG A 100 -0.80 10.86 5.91
N LYS A 101 -2.09 10.73 6.23
CA LYS A 101 -2.66 11.22 7.50
C LYS A 101 -3.12 10.14 8.47
N GLY A 102 -3.07 8.89 8.07
CA GLY A 102 -3.51 7.77 8.88
C GLY A 102 -2.78 6.49 8.51
N LEU A 103 -3.35 5.37 8.94
CA LEU A 103 -2.81 4.04 8.72
C LEU A 103 -2.81 3.68 7.22
N ASP A 104 -1.66 3.21 6.74
CA ASP A 104 -1.51 2.50 5.48
C ASP A 104 -1.12 1.05 5.80
N LEU A 105 -2.10 0.16 5.90
CA LEU A 105 -1.86 -1.24 6.22
C LEU A 105 -1.68 -2.05 4.94
N ILE A 106 -0.49 -2.63 4.78
CA ILE A 106 -0.18 -3.57 3.71
C ILE A 106 -0.12 -4.99 4.27
N ALA A 107 -0.72 -5.94 3.58
CA ALA A 107 -0.68 -7.33 3.97
C ALA A 107 -0.41 -8.23 2.76
N CYS A 108 0.31 -9.34 2.98
CA CYS A 108 0.42 -10.33 1.92
C CYS A 108 -0.95 -11.03 1.72
N PRO A 109 -1.33 -11.43 0.49
CA PRO A 109 -2.62 -12.07 0.20
C PRO A 109 -2.80 -13.48 0.79
N SER A 110 -1.85 -13.94 1.62
CA SER A 110 -1.60 -15.34 2.00
C SER A 110 -1.08 -16.22 0.86
N CYS A 111 -0.39 -17.32 1.20
CA CYS A 111 0.14 -18.31 0.27
C CYS A 111 0.47 -19.63 1.00
N GLY A 112 0.97 -20.65 0.31
CA GLY A 112 1.36 -21.94 0.93
C GLY A 112 2.45 -21.84 2.02
N ARG A 113 3.15 -20.71 2.11
CA ARG A 113 4.11 -20.43 3.18
C ARG A 113 3.50 -19.80 4.42
N ALA A 114 2.23 -19.38 4.39
CA ALA A 114 1.60 -18.76 5.54
C ALA A 114 1.65 -19.68 6.76
N GLU A 115 2.03 -19.11 7.90
CA GLU A 115 2.11 -19.78 9.21
C GLU A 115 0.91 -19.45 10.10
N VAL A 116 0.14 -18.44 9.72
CA VAL A 116 -1.01 -17.89 10.46
C VAL A 116 -2.13 -17.54 9.49
N ASP A 117 -3.33 -17.30 10.02
CA ASP A 117 -4.39 -16.65 9.27
C ASP A 117 -4.05 -15.16 9.09
N VAL A 118 -3.34 -14.87 8.00
CA VAL A 118 -2.91 -13.50 7.67
C VAL A 118 -4.09 -12.55 7.52
N ILE A 119 -5.23 -13.06 7.04
CA ILE A 119 -6.42 -12.25 6.78
C ILE A 119 -7.00 -11.80 8.13
N GLU A 120 -7.11 -12.72 9.08
CA GLU A 120 -7.55 -12.41 10.44
C GLU A 120 -6.60 -11.44 11.15
N VAL A 121 -5.29 -11.71 11.12
CA VAL A 121 -4.29 -10.82 11.75
C VAL A 121 -4.32 -9.42 11.13
N ALA A 122 -4.41 -9.31 9.80
CA ALA A 122 -4.49 -8.02 9.12
C ALA A 122 -5.77 -7.26 9.45
N ALA A 123 -6.92 -7.94 9.53
CA ALA A 123 -8.18 -7.32 9.91
C ALA A 123 -8.16 -6.80 11.36
N ASN A 124 -7.61 -7.59 12.28
CA ASN A 124 -7.45 -7.19 13.68
C ASN A 124 -6.47 -6.02 13.83
N ALA A 125 -5.34 -6.06 13.11
CA ALA A 125 -4.38 -4.96 13.08
C ALA A 125 -4.98 -3.67 12.50
N GLN A 126 -5.74 -3.76 11.40
CA GLN A 126 -6.45 -2.63 10.81
C GLN A 126 -7.38 -1.98 11.83
N ALA A 127 -8.25 -2.77 12.47
CA ALA A 127 -9.22 -2.26 13.44
C ALA A 127 -8.53 -1.61 14.65
N ALA A 128 -7.44 -2.20 15.15
CA ALA A 128 -6.71 -1.68 16.30
C ALA A 128 -5.98 -0.36 15.98
N LEU A 129 -5.29 -0.30 14.83
CA LEU A 129 -4.41 0.81 14.46
C LEU A 129 -5.16 2.00 13.85
N GLU A 130 -6.27 1.77 13.13
CA GLU A 130 -7.03 2.86 12.48
C GLU A 130 -7.57 3.87 13.50
N SER A 131 -7.91 3.41 14.71
CA SER A 131 -8.36 4.25 15.82
C SER A 131 -7.32 5.25 16.35
N LEU A 132 -6.03 5.01 16.07
CA LEU A 132 -4.93 5.81 16.60
C LEU A 132 -4.65 7.07 15.75
N ALA A 133 -5.14 7.11 14.51
CA ALA A 133 -4.89 8.19 13.55
C ALA A 133 -3.40 8.56 13.39
N ILE A 134 -2.51 7.57 13.53
CA ILE A 134 -1.06 7.74 13.33
C ILE A 134 -0.76 7.61 11.83
N PRO A 135 -0.03 8.57 11.23
CA PRO A 135 0.39 8.49 9.83
C PRO A 135 1.57 7.50 9.69
N ILE A 136 1.26 6.20 9.66
CA ILE A 136 2.26 5.13 9.64
C ILE A 136 1.89 4.05 8.62
N GLN A 137 2.89 3.53 7.90
CA GLN A 137 2.72 2.34 7.09
C GLN A 137 3.05 1.08 7.90
N VAL A 138 2.08 0.16 8.01
CA VAL A 138 2.21 -1.07 8.78
C VAL A 138 2.08 -2.29 7.89
N ALA A 139 3.03 -3.22 8.00
CA ALA A 139 3.05 -4.46 7.24
C ALA A 139 2.63 -5.69 8.07
N VAL A 140 1.71 -6.50 7.56
CA VAL A 140 1.33 -7.81 8.14
C VAL A 140 1.67 -8.93 7.16
N MET A 141 2.64 -9.76 7.53
CA MET A 141 3.20 -10.77 6.65
C MET A 141 2.98 -12.18 7.20
N GLY A 142 2.51 -13.09 6.35
CA GLY A 142 2.16 -14.45 6.77
C GLY A 142 3.33 -15.41 6.97
N CYS A 143 4.54 -15.04 6.52
CA CYS A 143 5.73 -15.87 6.71
C CYS A 143 6.99 -15.01 6.94
N VAL A 144 7.90 -15.49 7.79
CA VAL A 144 9.20 -14.87 8.07
C VAL A 144 10.20 -15.07 6.92
N VAL A 145 9.90 -15.94 5.95
CA VAL A 145 10.81 -16.27 4.84
C VAL A 145 10.97 -15.09 3.88
N ASN A 146 9.83 -14.58 3.40
CA ASN A 146 9.77 -13.47 2.46
C ASN A 146 9.28 -12.17 3.11
N GLY A 147 8.46 -12.27 4.17
CA GLY A 147 7.74 -11.15 4.77
C GLY A 147 8.62 -9.94 5.10
N PRO A 148 9.69 -10.09 5.90
CA PRO A 148 10.56 -8.96 6.25
C PRO A 148 11.23 -8.29 5.05
N GLY A 149 11.55 -9.06 4.00
CA GLY A 149 12.18 -8.54 2.78
C GLY A 149 11.20 -7.80 1.87
N GLU A 150 10.01 -8.37 1.67
CA GLU A 150 8.91 -7.76 0.86
C GLU A 150 8.37 -6.48 1.50
N ALA A 151 8.53 -6.34 2.81
CA ALA A 151 7.93 -5.27 3.61
C ALA A 151 8.94 -4.27 4.20
N ARG A 152 10.21 -4.30 3.78
CA ARG A 152 11.28 -3.50 4.40
C ARG A 152 11.05 -1.98 4.35
N GLU A 153 10.27 -1.52 3.37
CA GLU A 153 9.98 -0.09 3.17
C GLU A 153 8.94 0.42 4.19
N ALA A 154 8.13 -0.48 4.75
CA ALA A 154 7.16 -0.14 5.79
C ALA A 154 7.87 0.41 7.04
N ASP A 155 7.21 1.33 7.72
CA ASP A 155 7.74 1.93 8.95
C ASP A 155 7.79 0.88 10.06
N LEU A 156 6.73 0.07 10.15
CA LEU A 156 6.53 -0.99 11.13
C LEU A 156 5.98 -2.22 10.42
N GLY A 157 6.27 -3.41 10.90
CA GLY A 157 5.54 -4.59 10.48
C GLY A 157 5.80 -5.80 11.34
N ILE A 158 5.09 -6.87 11.04
CA ILE A 158 5.23 -8.15 11.73
C ILE A 158 5.12 -9.30 10.74
N ALA A 159 6.04 -10.27 10.85
CA ALA A 159 6.06 -11.46 10.02
C ALA A 159 5.89 -12.72 10.87
N ALA A 160 4.91 -13.55 10.54
CA ALA A 160 4.65 -14.78 11.28
C ALA A 160 5.68 -15.88 10.96
N GLY A 161 6.06 -16.65 11.97
CA GLY A 161 6.97 -17.77 11.83
C GLY A 161 6.91 -18.67 13.06
N ARG A 162 6.70 -19.98 12.88
CA ARG A 162 6.78 -20.97 13.97
C ARG A 162 5.95 -20.61 15.22
N ARG A 163 4.71 -20.13 15.02
CA ARG A 163 3.80 -19.65 16.07
C ARG A 163 4.29 -18.41 16.83
N ARG A 164 5.11 -17.61 16.18
CA ARG A 164 5.65 -16.34 16.69
C ARG A 164 5.50 -15.24 15.65
N GLY A 165 5.37 -14.00 16.11
CA GLY A 165 5.47 -12.80 15.30
C GLY A 165 6.85 -12.18 15.41
N HIS A 166 7.47 -11.88 14.26
CA HIS A 166 8.75 -11.20 14.18
C HIS A 166 8.47 -9.74 13.82
N LEU A 167 8.45 -8.88 14.83
CA LEU A 167 8.17 -7.46 14.68
C LEU A 167 9.44 -6.77 14.17
N PHE A 168 9.28 -5.97 13.13
CA PHE A 168 10.36 -5.23 12.50
C PHE A 168 10.02 -3.76 12.29
N VAL A 169 11.05 -2.91 12.35
CA VAL A 169 10.99 -1.48 12.07
C VAL A 169 11.98 -1.20 10.96
N LYS A 170 11.52 -0.60 9.84
CA LYS A 170 12.35 -0.39 8.64
C LYS A 170 13.18 -1.62 8.22
N GLY A 171 12.55 -2.78 8.22
CA GLY A 171 13.15 -4.06 7.84
C GLY A 171 14.08 -4.70 8.88
N LYS A 172 14.38 -4.03 10.00
CA LYS A 172 15.18 -4.58 11.10
C LYS A 172 14.26 -5.26 12.12
N VAL A 173 14.47 -6.54 12.41
CA VAL A 173 13.70 -7.24 13.45
C VAL A 173 14.12 -6.71 14.81
N VAL A 174 13.16 -6.18 15.55
CA VAL A 174 13.38 -5.53 16.85
C VAL A 174 12.76 -6.33 17.99
N LYS A 175 11.81 -7.22 17.73
CA LYS A 175 11.17 -8.03 18.77
C LYS A 175 10.60 -9.32 18.18
N VAL A 176 10.63 -10.40 18.95
CA VAL A 176 9.95 -11.65 18.61
C VAL A 176 8.94 -11.96 19.71
N VAL A 177 7.68 -12.14 19.33
CA VAL A 177 6.56 -12.27 20.27
C VAL A 177 5.71 -13.50 19.97
N PRO A 178 4.98 -14.02 20.95
CA PRO A 178 3.93 -15.02 20.71
C PRO A 178 2.92 -14.55 19.65
N GLU A 179 2.35 -15.50 18.91
CA GLU A 179 1.35 -15.23 17.86
C GLU A 179 0.13 -14.44 18.35
N ASP A 180 -0.32 -14.71 19.57
CA ASP A 180 -1.46 -14.05 20.22
C ASP A 180 -1.17 -12.61 20.69
N GLU A 181 0.10 -12.22 20.77
CA GLU A 181 0.52 -10.86 21.16
C GLU A 181 0.84 -9.97 19.94
N MET A 182 0.78 -10.51 18.71
CA MET A 182 1.20 -9.84 17.48
C MET A 182 0.56 -8.46 17.27
N VAL A 183 -0.77 -8.38 17.44
CA VAL A 183 -1.53 -7.14 17.19
C VAL A 183 -1.28 -6.11 18.29
N ASP A 184 -1.21 -6.55 19.54
CA ASP A 184 -0.95 -5.66 20.68
C ASP A 184 0.43 -5.02 20.58
N GLU A 185 1.41 -5.77 20.09
CA GLU A 185 2.77 -5.28 19.87
C GLU A 185 2.85 -4.34 18.68
N LEU A 186 2.11 -4.58 17.58
CA LEU A 186 1.97 -3.59 16.51
C LEU A 186 1.42 -2.26 17.03
N VAL A 187 0.39 -2.28 17.89
CA VAL A 187 -0.18 -1.06 18.50
C VAL A 187 0.84 -0.35 19.39
N THR A 188 1.55 -1.12 20.22
CA THR A 188 2.56 -0.59 21.14
C THR A 188 3.69 0.10 20.37
N TRP A 189 4.22 -0.56 19.34
CA TRP A 189 5.30 -0.03 18.53
C TRP A 189 4.85 1.12 17.62
N ALA A 190 3.61 1.11 17.12
CA ALA A 190 3.07 2.23 16.37
C ALA A 190 3.04 3.51 17.22
N LYS A 191 2.64 3.40 18.49
CA LYS A 191 2.67 4.53 19.45
C LYS A 191 4.10 4.96 19.75
N LEU A 192 5.01 4.03 20.01
CA LEU A 192 6.43 4.33 20.23
C LEU A 192 7.04 5.11 19.05
N ILE A 193 6.78 4.67 17.82
CA ILE A 193 7.25 5.35 16.61
C ILE A 193 6.62 6.73 16.46
N ALA A 194 5.33 6.88 16.80
CA ALA A 194 4.66 8.17 16.75
C ALA A 194 5.22 9.17 17.78
N ASP A 195 5.56 8.69 18.98
CA ASP A 195 6.01 9.52 20.10
C ASP A 195 7.51 9.86 20.02
N GLU A 196 8.34 8.89 19.65
CA GLU A 196 9.82 8.99 19.75
C GLU A 196 10.53 8.94 18.39
N GLY A 197 9.81 8.58 17.33
CA GLY A 197 10.36 8.40 15.99
C GLY A 197 11.03 7.04 15.77
N ILE A 198 11.31 6.74 14.50
CA ILE A 198 11.84 5.44 14.06
C ILE A 198 13.22 5.14 14.65
N GLU A 199 14.10 6.13 14.73
CA GLU A 199 15.48 5.92 15.21
C GLU A 199 15.54 5.52 16.68
N GLU A 200 14.66 6.07 17.51
CA GLU A 200 14.57 5.72 18.93
C GLU A 200 13.83 4.39 19.12
N ALA A 201 12.77 4.14 18.36
CA ALA A 201 12.12 2.83 18.36
C ALA A 201 13.11 1.70 18.06
N LEU A 202 14.02 1.87 17.09
CA LEU A 202 15.05 0.89 16.78
C LEU A 202 16.03 0.60 17.94
N ARG A 203 16.22 1.55 18.88
CA ARG A 203 17.07 1.37 20.07
C ARG A 203 16.39 0.55 21.16
N HIS A 204 15.05 0.49 21.15
CA HIS A 204 14.25 -0.31 22.08
C HIS A 204 14.19 -1.80 21.72
N GLY A 205 14.76 -2.20 20.57
CA GLY A 205 14.73 -3.58 20.12
C GLY A 205 15.54 -4.53 21.00
N ASP A 206 15.05 -5.76 21.12
CA ASP A 206 15.72 -6.82 21.85
C ASP A 206 17.02 -7.23 21.15
N ALA A 207 18.10 -7.39 21.92
CA ALA A 207 19.40 -7.74 21.41
C ALA A 207 19.43 -9.10 20.67
N THR A 208 18.50 -10.01 20.99
CA THR A 208 18.42 -11.36 20.40
C THR A 208 17.40 -11.48 19.26
N ALA A 209 16.64 -10.42 18.95
CA ALA A 209 15.50 -10.52 18.03
C ALA A 209 15.90 -10.97 16.62
N GLU A 210 17.00 -10.43 16.07
CA GLU A 210 17.49 -10.82 14.73
C GLU A 210 17.96 -12.28 14.70
N ASP A 211 18.70 -12.71 15.73
CA ASP A 211 19.20 -14.09 15.82
C ASP A 211 18.06 -15.10 16.02
N GLU A 212 17.00 -14.73 16.73
CA GLU A 212 15.78 -15.52 16.87
C GLU A 212 15.03 -15.64 15.54
N ALA A 213 14.84 -14.52 14.84
CA ALA A 213 14.19 -14.50 13.55
C ALA A 213 14.95 -15.30 12.48
N ALA A 214 16.28 -15.19 12.47
CA ALA A 214 17.12 -15.93 11.55
C ALA A 214 17.02 -17.44 11.78
N ARG A 215 16.98 -17.88 13.04
CA ARG A 215 16.79 -19.30 13.40
C ARG A 215 15.43 -19.83 12.97
N ASP A 216 14.36 -19.07 13.22
CA ASP A 216 13.01 -19.48 12.82
C ASP A 216 12.85 -19.54 11.31
N ARG A 217 13.43 -18.57 10.60
CA ARG A 217 13.47 -18.55 9.14
C ARG A 217 14.21 -19.74 8.57
N ALA A 218 15.37 -20.08 9.11
CA ALA A 218 16.16 -21.24 8.67
C ALA A 218 15.38 -22.54 8.91
N ALA A 219 14.83 -22.72 10.11
CA ALA A 219 14.06 -23.92 10.45
C ALA A 219 12.81 -24.08 9.56
N LEU A 220 12.11 -22.99 9.24
CA LEU A 220 10.96 -23.04 8.32
C LEU A 220 11.34 -23.39 6.88
N LEU A 221 12.50 -22.92 6.42
CA LEU A 221 13.02 -23.29 5.11
C LEU A 221 13.39 -24.77 5.05
N ASP A 222 13.96 -25.31 6.12
CA ASP A 222 14.26 -26.74 6.23
C ASP A 222 12.98 -27.59 6.27
N ASP A 223 11.96 -27.16 7.02
CA ASP A 223 10.69 -27.90 7.18
C ASP A 223 9.83 -27.88 5.89
N LYS A 224 9.69 -26.72 5.23
CA LYS A 224 8.82 -26.55 4.05
C LYS A 224 9.54 -26.69 2.71
N GLY A 225 10.86 -26.74 2.72
CA GLY A 225 11.68 -26.76 1.51
C GLY A 225 11.63 -25.46 0.70
N ALA A 226 12.43 -25.45 -0.38
CA ALA A 226 12.51 -24.31 -1.29
C ALA A 226 11.24 -24.10 -2.15
N ASP A 227 10.44 -25.15 -2.38
CA ASP A 227 9.19 -25.10 -3.17
C ASP A 227 7.96 -25.47 -2.33
N ALA A 228 7.56 -24.54 -1.45
CA ALA A 228 6.41 -24.74 -0.57
C ALA A 228 5.05 -24.86 -1.31
N ASN A 229 5.00 -24.58 -2.62
CA ASN A 229 3.78 -24.63 -3.41
C ASN A 229 3.71 -25.85 -4.33
N HIS A 230 4.73 -26.73 -4.30
CA HIS A 230 4.88 -27.85 -5.24
C HIS A 230 4.73 -27.38 -6.69
N ALA A 231 5.29 -26.22 -7.00
CA ALA A 231 5.21 -25.60 -8.32
C ALA A 231 5.84 -26.50 -9.39
N GLU A 232 6.97 -27.15 -9.11
CA GLU A 232 7.64 -28.04 -10.07
C GLU A 232 6.76 -29.24 -10.46
N GLU A 233 6.17 -29.93 -9.48
CA GLU A 233 5.25 -31.04 -9.73
C GLU A 233 4.04 -30.60 -10.55
N ARG A 234 3.46 -29.44 -10.24
CA ARG A 234 2.32 -28.89 -10.97
C ARG A 234 2.68 -28.51 -12.40
N VAL A 235 3.85 -27.90 -12.60
CA VAL A 235 4.35 -27.54 -13.94
C VAL A 235 4.62 -28.81 -14.76
N ASP A 236 5.15 -29.86 -14.15
CA ASP A 236 5.36 -31.15 -14.81
C ASP A 236 4.05 -31.82 -15.22
N VAL A 237 3.01 -31.74 -14.39
CA VAL A 237 1.66 -32.22 -14.77
C VAL A 237 1.10 -31.46 -15.96
N ILE A 238 1.24 -30.12 -15.98
CA ILE A 238 0.79 -29.28 -17.09
C ILE A 238 1.56 -29.61 -18.38
N ARG A 239 2.88 -29.80 -18.29
CA ARG A 239 3.74 -30.08 -19.46
C ARG A 239 3.58 -31.50 -20.03
N ARG A 240 2.92 -32.41 -19.30
CA ARG A 240 2.59 -33.76 -19.75
C ARG A 240 1.26 -33.83 -20.52
N LEU A 241 0.46 -32.77 -20.52
CA LEU A 241 -0.76 -32.60 -21.34
C LEU A 241 -0.42 -32.07 -22.73
#